data_AF-A0A1Y1K7M3-F1
#
_entry.id   AF-A0A1Y1K7M3-F1
#
_cell.length_a   1.000
_cell.length_b   1.000
_cell.length_c   1.000
_cell.angle_alpha   90.00
_cell.angle_beta   90.00
_cell.angle_gamma   90.00
#
_symmetry.space_group_name_H-M   'P 1'
#
loop_
_entity.id
_entity.type
_entity.pdbx_description
1 polymer ?
#
loop_
_entity_poly.entity_id
_entity_poly.type
_entity_poly.pdbx_seq_one_letter_code
_entity_poly.pdbx_strand_id
1 'polypeptide(L)'
;VITRNAGDEVKRAEELGYFKFGGSTVLLLFEPGRMVFDDDLADNSSTALETLIRVGMSIGHSPDVPQHTPDMRKSEDEITEAEKKEAKRRIQGNFAMEQSPSDSGDDDVPKRRLSYVPTMNTMAASAM
;
A
#
# COMPACT_ATOMS: atom_id res chain seq x y z
N VAL A 1 3.83 18.21 16.98
CA VAL A 1 4.43 18.82 18.19
C VAL A 1 5.18 17.74 18.91
N ILE A 2 6.51 17.83 18.91
CA ILE A 2 7.36 16.91 19.67
C ILE A 2 7.33 17.34 21.13
N THR A 3 7.10 16.40 22.05
CA THR A 3 6.95 16.64 23.48
C THR A 3 8.16 16.16 24.30
N ARG A 4 9.18 15.56 23.65
CA ARG A 4 10.41 15.05 24.27
C ARG A 4 11.65 15.84 23.89
N ASN A 5 12.69 15.73 24.71
CA ASN A 5 14.00 16.34 24.49
C ASN A 5 15.00 15.32 23.93
N ALA A 6 16.04 15.83 23.27
CA ALA A 6 17.15 14.99 22.84
C ALA A 6 17.87 14.38 24.05
N GLY A 7 18.11 13.07 24.02
CA GLY A 7 18.75 12.32 25.11
C GLY A 7 17.78 11.69 26.12
N ASP A 8 16.47 11.95 26.00
CA ASP A 8 15.47 11.27 26.82
C ASP A 8 15.42 9.77 26.46
N GLU A 9 15.48 8.90 27.47
CA GLU A 9 15.14 7.48 27.30
C GLU A 9 13.63 7.33 27.17
N VAL A 10 13.19 6.56 26.17
CA VAL A 10 11.78 6.32 25.90
C VAL A 10 11.49 4.83 25.80
N LYS A 11 10.30 4.43 26.26
CA LYS A 11 9.84 3.04 26.22
C LYS A 11 8.93 2.81 25.03
N ARG A 12 8.76 1.53 24.66
CA ARG A 12 7.78 1.14 23.64
C ARG A 12 6.39 1.67 24.02
N ALA A 13 5.71 2.27 23.03
CA ALA A 13 4.40 2.92 23.16
C ALA A 13 4.36 4.20 24.00
N GLU A 14 5.52 4.78 24.34
CA GLU A 14 5.58 6.09 24.97
C GLU A 14 5.39 7.22 23.95
N GLU A 15 4.64 8.26 24.33
CA GLU A 15 4.42 9.41 23.46
C GLU A 15 5.71 10.22 23.27
N LEU A 16 6.07 10.45 22.00
CA LEU A 16 7.14 11.36 21.58
C LEU A 16 6.62 12.73 21.15
N GLY A 17 5.32 12.81 20.86
CA GLY A 17 4.65 13.98 20.38
C GLY A 17 3.29 13.63 19.80
N TYR A 18 2.58 14.66 19.38
CA TYR A 18 1.26 14.55 18.78
C TYR A 18 1.11 15.48 17.57
N PHE A 19 0.20 15.12 16.68
CA PHE A 19 -0.17 15.99 15.57
C PHE A 19 -1.05 17.13 16.09
N LYS A 20 -0.60 18.38 15.92
CA LYS A 20 -1.38 19.57 16.24
C LYS A 20 -1.69 20.27 14.92
N PHE A 21 -2.98 20.32 14.58
CA PHE A 21 -3.53 20.77 13.29
C PHE A 21 -3.27 19.78 12.13
N GLY A 22 -4.36 19.26 11.55
CA GLY A 22 -4.33 18.15 10.61
C GLY A 22 -3.81 18.54 9.23
N GLY A 23 -2.63 18.01 8.88
CA GLY A 23 -2.19 17.74 7.50
C GLY A 23 -2.13 16.22 7.33
N SER A 24 -2.67 15.71 6.23
CA SER A 24 -3.23 14.36 6.07
C SER A 24 -2.23 13.25 5.75
N THR A 25 -1.01 13.31 6.29
CA THR A 25 0.02 12.33 5.95
C THR A 25 0.82 11.90 7.16
N VAL A 26 0.87 10.58 7.38
CA VAL A 26 1.69 9.93 8.40
C VAL A 26 2.79 9.16 7.69
N LEU A 27 4.04 9.35 8.09
CA LEU A 27 5.16 8.52 7.67
C LEU A 27 5.51 7.58 8.82
N LEU A 28 5.59 6.28 8.51
CA LEU A 28 6.01 5.25 9.44
C LEU A 28 7.38 4.73 9.00
N LEU A 29 8.33 4.68 9.94
CA LEU A 29 9.67 4.18 9.68
C LEU A 29 9.91 2.94 10.55
N PHE A 30 10.52 1.92 9.95
CA PHE A 30 10.84 0.67 10.60
C PHE A 30 12.34 0.41 10.48
N GLU A 31 12.93 -0.27 11.47
CA GLU A 31 14.29 -0.76 11.33
C GLU A 31 14.38 -1.81 10.21
N PRO A 32 15.55 -1.93 9.54
CA PRO A 32 15.76 -2.92 8.51
C PRO A 32 15.39 -4.34 8.98
N GLY A 33 14.58 -5.04 8.18
CA GLY A 33 14.19 -6.42 8.47
C GLY A 33 13.18 -6.60 9.60
N ARG A 34 12.55 -5.53 10.11
CA ARG A 34 11.49 -5.64 11.13
C ARG A 34 10.07 -5.65 10.58
N MET A 35 9.89 -5.24 9.33
CA MET A 35 8.60 -5.10 8.67
C MET A 35 8.67 -5.69 7.26
N VAL A 36 7.67 -6.50 6.93
CA VAL A 36 7.38 -6.98 5.57
C VAL A 36 6.06 -6.36 5.17
N PHE A 37 6.03 -5.56 4.11
CA PHE A 37 4.79 -4.96 3.61
C PHE A 37 3.94 -6.00 2.91
N ASP A 38 2.62 -5.87 3.00
CA ASP A 38 1.72 -6.76 2.27
C ASP A 38 1.94 -6.62 0.76
N ASP A 39 1.95 -7.77 0.05
CA ASP A 39 2.28 -7.84 -1.38
C ASP A 39 1.46 -6.88 -2.25
N ASP A 40 0.18 -6.68 -1.95
CA ASP A 40 -0.68 -5.79 -2.73
C ASP A 40 -0.30 -4.31 -2.58
N LEU A 41 0.16 -3.89 -1.40
CA LEU A 41 0.66 -2.54 -1.17
C LEU A 41 2.02 -2.34 -1.84
N ALA A 42 2.90 -3.33 -1.75
CA ALA A 42 4.20 -3.30 -2.41
C ALA A 42 4.03 -3.21 -3.94
N ASP A 43 3.18 -4.05 -4.52
CA ASP A 43 2.85 -4.06 -5.95
C ASP A 43 2.26 -2.72 -6.40
N ASN A 44 1.24 -2.22 -5.69
CA ASN A 44 0.64 -0.93 -6.01
C ASN A 44 1.66 0.19 -5.94
N SER A 45 2.55 0.18 -4.94
CA SER A 45 3.60 1.20 -4.76
C SER A 45 4.70 1.16 -5.81
N SER A 46 4.94 0.00 -6.42
CA SER A 46 5.87 -0.13 -7.56
C SER A 46 5.34 0.57 -8.82
N THR A 47 4.04 0.86 -8.82
CA THR A 47 3.35 1.67 -9.83
C THR A 47 2.92 3.01 -9.21
N ALA A 48 2.46 3.97 -10.02
CA ALA A 48 1.93 5.23 -9.50
C ALA A 48 0.47 5.10 -9.02
N LEU A 49 0.13 4.02 -8.30
CA LEU A 49 -1.23 3.74 -7.85
C LEU A 49 -1.42 4.11 -6.37
N GLU A 50 -2.30 5.09 -6.12
CA GLU A 50 -2.73 5.41 -4.77
C GLU A 50 -3.62 4.30 -4.20
N THR A 51 -3.31 3.81 -3.00
CA THR A 51 -4.08 2.75 -2.33
C THR A 51 -4.87 3.32 -1.17
N LEU A 52 -6.20 3.21 -1.24
CA LEU A 52 -7.09 3.55 -0.13
C LEU A 52 -7.01 2.48 0.98
N ILE A 53 -6.51 2.87 2.15
CA ILE A 53 -6.46 2.01 3.34
C ILE A 53 -7.52 2.45 4.35
N ARG A 54 -8.16 1.48 5.01
CA ARG A 54 -9.17 1.68 6.06
C ARG A 54 -8.67 1.12 7.38
N VAL A 55 -9.20 1.65 8.47
CA VAL A 55 -8.93 1.12 9.82
C VAL A 55 -9.28 -0.37 9.88
N GLY A 56 -8.34 -1.18 10.38
CA GLY A 56 -8.47 -2.63 10.47
C GLY A 56 -7.94 -3.41 9.26
N MET A 57 -7.56 -2.74 8.17
CA MET A 57 -6.83 -3.39 7.08
C MET A 57 -5.39 -3.68 7.50
N SER A 58 -4.86 -4.81 7.02
CA SER A 58 -3.44 -5.12 7.12
C SER A 58 -2.64 -4.19 6.20
N ILE A 59 -1.42 -3.84 6.63
CA ILE A 59 -0.44 -3.08 5.83
C ILE A 59 0.92 -3.80 5.74
N GLY A 60 1.01 -4.98 6.35
CA GLY A 60 2.22 -5.77 6.53
C GLY A 60 2.32 -6.39 7.90
N HIS A 61 3.41 -7.13 8.11
CA HIS A 61 3.59 -8.03 9.25
C HIS A 61 5.07 -8.12 9.65
N SER A 62 5.36 -8.73 10.80
CA SER A 62 6.73 -9.07 11.15
C SER A 62 7.21 -10.28 10.33
N PRO A 63 8.52 -10.43 10.07
CA PRO A 63 9.03 -11.49 9.19
C PRO A 63 8.69 -12.92 9.63
N ASP A 64 8.43 -13.11 10.92
CA ASP A 64 8.08 -14.37 11.58
C ASP A 64 6.59 -14.70 11.57
N VAL A 65 5.75 -13.75 11.17
CA VAL A 65 4.30 -13.91 11.04
C VAL A 65 3.96 -14.02 9.55
N PRO A 66 3.10 -14.96 9.11
CA PRO A 66 2.66 -14.99 7.72
C PRO A 66 1.78 -13.78 7.38
N GLN A 67 1.79 -13.37 6.11
CA GLN A 67 0.94 -12.30 5.62
C GLN A 67 -0.55 -12.59 5.91
N HIS A 68 -1.27 -11.56 6.35
CA HIS A 68 -2.72 -11.64 6.49
C HIS A 68 -3.37 -11.66 5.10
N THR A 69 -4.00 -12.77 4.76
CA THR A 69 -4.81 -12.90 3.55
C THR A 69 -6.29 -12.72 3.92
N PRO A 70 -7.01 -11.71 3.40
CA PRO A 70 -8.45 -11.65 3.57
C PRO A 70 -9.09 -12.90 2.97
N ASP A 71 -10.04 -13.52 3.69
CA ASP A 71 -10.75 -14.75 3.30
C ASP A 71 -11.49 -14.67 1.94
N MET A 72 -11.55 -13.48 1.33
CA MET A 72 -12.47 -13.13 0.24
C MET A 72 -11.81 -12.88 -1.12
N ARG A 73 -10.50 -13.17 -1.30
CA ARG A 73 -9.86 -13.00 -2.62
C ARG A 73 -10.27 -14.15 -3.55
N LYS A 74 -11.21 -13.87 -4.46
CA LYS A 74 -11.52 -14.78 -5.58
C LYS A 74 -10.30 -14.91 -6.49
N SER A 75 -10.10 -16.09 -7.07
CA SER A 75 -9.08 -16.29 -8.10
C SER A 75 -9.40 -15.44 -9.34
N GLU A 76 -8.39 -15.07 -10.13
CA GLU A 76 -8.59 -14.24 -11.34
C GLU A 76 -9.61 -14.87 -12.30
N ASP A 77 -9.67 -16.20 -12.34
CA ASP A 77 -10.60 -17.00 -13.15
C ASP A 77 -12.06 -16.93 -12.67
N GLU A 78 -12.29 -16.55 -11.41
CA GLU A 78 -13.61 -16.49 -10.77
C GLU A 78 -14.21 -15.07 -10.73
N ILE A 79 -13.49 -14.08 -11.27
CA ILE A 79 -13.95 -12.68 -11.30
C ILE A 79 -14.90 -12.49 -12.49
N THR A 80 -16.17 -12.22 -12.20
CA THR A 80 -17.17 -11.97 -13.23
C THR A 80 -17.12 -10.52 -13.75
N GLU A 81 -17.54 -10.32 -15.00
CA GLU A 81 -17.65 -8.97 -15.59
C GLU A 81 -18.62 -8.05 -14.83
N ALA A 82 -19.66 -8.63 -14.21
CA ALA A 82 -20.57 -7.89 -13.36
C ALA A 82 -19.88 -7.35 -12.09
N GLU A 83 -19.00 -8.14 -11.48
CA GLU A 83 -18.21 -7.75 -10.31
C GLU A 83 -17.17 -6.68 -10.66
N LYS A 84 -16.50 -6.80 -11.80
CA LYS A 84 -15.60 -5.74 -12.32
C LYS A 84 -16.35 -4.41 -12.49
N LYS A 85 -17.54 -4.45 -13.08
CA LYS A 85 -18.39 -3.27 -13.28
C LYS A 85 -18.87 -2.66 -11.97
N GLU A 86 -19.24 -3.48 -11.00
CA GLU A 86 -19.65 -3.02 -9.68
C GLU A 86 -18.48 -2.42 -8.90
N ALA A 87 -17.31 -3.05 -8.94
CA ALA A 87 -16.08 -2.54 -8.33
C ALA A 87 -15.72 -1.17 -8.92
N LYS A 88 -15.76 -1.02 -10.26
CA LYS A 88 -15.53 0.27 -10.94
C LYS A 88 -16.49 1.36 -10.44
N ARG A 89 -17.78 1.04 -10.31
CA ARG A 89 -18.79 1.96 -9.75
C ARG A 89 -18.47 2.37 -8.30
N ARG A 90 -18.04 1.43 -7.46
CA ARG A 90 -17.69 1.72 -6.05
C ARG A 90 -16.44 2.59 -5.94
N ILE A 91 -15.43 2.34 -6.79
CA ILE A 91 -14.16 3.08 -6.77
C ILE A 91 -14.34 4.51 -7.30
N GLN A 92 -15.07 4.70 -8.40
CA GLN A 92 -15.32 6.03 -8.97
C GLN A 92 -16.27 6.89 -8.13
N GLY A 93 -16.98 6.29 -7.17
CA GLY A 93 -18.01 6.97 -6.39
C GLY A 93 -19.16 7.47 -7.26
N ASN A 94 -19.94 8.43 -6.76
CA ASN A 94 -21.12 8.96 -7.46
C ASN A 94 -20.79 10.02 -8.54
N PHE A 95 -19.51 10.17 -8.91
CA PHE A 95 -19.02 11.15 -9.89
C PHE A 95 -18.72 10.46 -11.23
N ALA A 96 -19.75 9.97 -11.90
CA ALA A 96 -19.73 9.67 -13.34
C ALA A 96 -21.17 9.50 -13.84
N MET A 97 -21.93 10.59 -13.87
CA MET A 97 -23.10 10.68 -14.73
C MET A 97 -22.70 11.40 -16.02
N GLU A 98 -21.79 10.81 -16.78
CA GLU A 98 -21.60 11.11 -18.20
C GLU A 98 -21.02 9.87 -18.87
N GLN A 99 -21.88 9.17 -19.61
CA GLN A 99 -21.47 8.06 -20.47
C GLN A 99 -20.73 8.63 -21.67
N SER A 100 -19.41 8.52 -21.73
CA SER A 100 -18.68 8.58 -22.99
C SER A 100 -18.53 7.15 -23.55
N PRO A 101 -19.04 6.85 -24.75
CA PRO A 101 -19.03 5.50 -25.32
C PRO A 101 -17.66 5.12 -25.94
N SER A 102 -16.57 5.74 -25.50
CA SER A 102 -15.23 5.57 -26.09
C SER A 102 -14.18 5.40 -25.00
N ASP A 103 -14.21 4.27 -24.31
CA ASP A 103 -13.01 3.76 -23.65
C ASP A 103 -12.94 2.26 -23.90
N SER A 104 -12.79 1.94 -25.19
CA SER A 104 -12.33 0.65 -25.68
C SER A 104 -10.82 0.62 -25.55
N GLY A 105 -10.32 0.60 -24.31
CA GLY A 105 -8.95 0.17 -24.06
C GLY A 105 -8.90 -1.34 -24.22
N ASP A 106 -8.38 -1.80 -25.36
CA ASP A 106 -7.91 -3.19 -25.49
C ASP A 106 -6.99 -3.50 -24.30
N ASP A 107 -7.39 -4.46 -23.47
CA ASP A 107 -6.53 -5.07 -22.46
C ASP A 107 -5.50 -5.97 -23.17
N ASP A 108 -4.54 -5.36 -23.87
CA ASP A 108 -3.29 -6.05 -24.23
C ASP A 108 -2.27 -5.81 -23.11
N VAL A 109 -2.60 -6.31 -21.92
CA VAL A 109 -1.68 -6.36 -20.77
C VAL A 109 -0.70 -7.51 -21.01
N PRO A 110 0.62 -7.27 -21.08
CA PRO A 110 1.59 -8.35 -21.25
C PRO A 110 1.46 -9.32 -20.07
N LYS A 111 1.23 -10.61 -20.37
CA LYS A 111 1.20 -11.70 -19.37
C LYS A 111 2.36 -11.55 -18.39
N ARG A 112 2.03 -11.41 -17.10
CA ARG A 112 2.96 -11.33 -15.95
C ARG A 112 4.17 -12.24 -16.18
N ARG A 113 5.36 -11.65 -16.38
CA ARG A 113 6.61 -12.39 -16.29
C ARG A 113 6.82 -12.81 -14.85
N LEU A 114 7.14 -14.09 -14.64
CA LEU A 114 7.48 -14.66 -13.33
C LEU A 114 8.52 -13.78 -12.59
N SER A 115 8.32 -13.72 -11.27
CA SER A 115 9.09 -13.02 -10.26
C SER A 115 10.60 -12.98 -10.53
N TYR A 116 11.15 -11.78 -10.68
CA TYR A 116 12.57 -11.55 -10.48
C TYR A 116 12.78 -11.09 -9.04
N VAL A 117 13.60 -11.82 -8.30
CA VAL A 117 14.06 -11.43 -6.96
C VAL A 117 14.86 -10.13 -7.08
N PRO A 118 14.48 -9.02 -6.42
CA PRO A 118 15.26 -7.80 -6.50
C PRO A 118 16.58 -7.96 -5.72
N THR A 119 17.69 -8.17 -6.43
CA THR A 119 19.02 -7.95 -5.84
C THR A 119 19.25 -6.44 -5.72
N MET A 120 19.07 -5.88 -4.53
CA MET A 120 19.61 -4.56 -4.20
C MET A 120 21.01 -4.73 -3.61
N ASN A 121 22.04 -4.57 -4.46
CA ASN A 121 23.35 -4.14 -4.00
C ASN A 121 23.24 -2.68 -3.58
N THR A 122 23.36 -2.43 -2.28
CA THR A 122 23.54 -1.11 -1.67
C THR A 122 24.87 -0.51 -2.14
N MET A 123 24.83 0.45 -3.07
CA MET A 123 25.94 1.37 -3.27
C MET A 123 25.68 2.60 -2.41
N ALA A 124 26.48 2.72 -1.34
CA ALA A 124 26.54 3.90 -0.49
C ALA A 124 26.95 5.11 -1.33
N ALA A 125 26.11 6.16 -1.34
CA ALA A 125 26.51 7.47 -1.80
C ALA A 125 27.08 8.24 -0.60
N SER A 126 28.40 8.19 -0.43
CA SER A 126 29.15 9.21 0.30
C SER A 126 29.47 10.37 -0.66
N ALA A 127 29.11 11.59 -0.27
CA ALA A 127 29.73 12.85 -0.68
C ALA A 127 29.31 13.88 0.39
N MET A 128 30.21 14.23 1.31
CA MET A 128 31.04 15.46 1.31
C MET A 128 30.22 16.75 1.32
#